data_AF-A0AA85AE45-F1
#
_entry.id   AF-A0AA85AE45-F1
#
_cell.length_a   1.000
_cell.length_b   1.000
_cell.length_c   1.000
_cell.angle_alpha   90.00
_cell.angle_beta   90.00
_cell.angle_gamma   90.00
#
_symmetry.space_group_name_H-M   'P 1'
#
loop_
_entity.id
_entity.type
_entity.pdbx_description
1 polymer ?
#
loop_
_entity_poly.entity_id
_entity_poly.type
_entity_poly.pdbx_seq_one_letter_code
_entity_poly.pdbx_strand_id
1 'polypeptide(L)'
;MDIGHSVSLVILLSFIFENASQVDGYATLFLKFVNITVSSSSGHCNSFSRPDYCDLYFKLCIGDQKSRGCNILDMRTPKSSLMNQNSISFGDLIDYIPNPLSRIIDKLPSKLYVKIEVWDADYSFSDLDDHLTTFEDNAFTFTVYPFETGDSSLFSPYRYHKISRNITQDYINMYVAVWAVCNRGSYGSDCSVNCVPQKRVRHYGCDISTGTKVCIPGWFGDECNKVDHCGILTPCGPMGTCTNTHVGYTCSCKHNFTGPHCSEPPNQCSPLQDFCQNGFCLLKYLDEENRSLSNPIPYCVCIPGFTGKWCELDIDECSLKPNNNGSNKSININHHITSSCSVNSMCENLYGNFRCFCQNQWTGLRCNTPPTLWPDHYKPVVNSNGLPDFINFKRINLSTVSLENNSDDLIVRKVIFIFKTFDFIVST
;
A
#
# COMPACT_ATOMS: atom_id res chain seq x y z
N MET A 1 37.98 -69.75 -2.78
CA MET A 1 36.83 -69.84 -3.70
C MET A 1 35.78 -68.89 -3.18
N ASP A 2 35.83 -67.69 -3.76
CA ASP A 2 34.74 -66.81 -4.18
C ASP A 2 33.32 -66.85 -3.58
N ILE A 3 32.78 -65.63 -3.56
CA ILE A 3 31.37 -65.16 -3.45
C ILE A 3 30.86 -65.03 -2.01
N GLY A 4 30.49 -63.88 -1.45
CA GLY A 4 30.26 -62.54 -1.99
C GLY A 4 29.44 -61.80 -0.94
N HIS A 5 30.06 -60.92 -0.14
CA HIS A 5 29.34 -60.16 0.89
C HIS A 5 28.64 -58.96 0.26
N SER A 6 27.32 -58.93 0.47
CA SER A 6 26.40 -57.83 0.19
C SER A 6 26.97 -56.46 0.62
N VAL A 7 27.27 -55.61 -0.35
CA VAL A 7 27.42 -54.16 -0.14
C VAL A 7 26.13 -53.53 -0.64
N SER A 8 25.23 -53.18 0.29
CA SER A 8 24.08 -52.34 0.00
C SER A 8 24.56 -50.96 -0.44
N LEU A 9 24.50 -50.72 -1.75
CA LEU A 9 24.68 -49.41 -2.35
C LEU A 9 23.42 -48.58 -2.08
N VAL A 10 23.36 -47.92 -0.92
CA VAL A 10 22.36 -46.88 -0.67
C VAL A 10 22.82 -45.64 -1.43
N ILE A 11 22.40 -45.52 -2.68
CA ILE A 11 22.49 -44.27 -3.43
C ILE A 11 21.47 -43.32 -2.77
N LEU A 12 21.95 -42.47 -1.85
CA LEU A 12 21.24 -41.25 -1.49
C LEU A 12 21.19 -40.38 -2.75
N LEU A 13 20.06 -40.42 -3.47
CA LEU A 13 19.66 -39.33 -4.35
C LEU A 13 19.33 -38.13 -3.46
N SER A 14 20.36 -37.37 -3.09
CA SER A 14 20.23 -35.98 -2.70
C SER A 14 19.73 -35.21 -3.91
N PHE A 15 18.40 -35.13 -4.04
CA PHE A 15 17.75 -34.16 -4.90
C PHE A 15 18.08 -32.77 -4.34
N ILE A 16 19.09 -32.15 -4.93
CA ILE A 16 19.30 -30.72 -4.87
C ILE A 16 18.12 -30.09 -5.60
N PHE A 17 17.10 -29.66 -4.85
CA PHE A 17 16.17 -28.64 -5.35
C PHE A 17 16.89 -27.29 -5.27
N GLU A 18 17.85 -27.08 -6.16
CA GLU A 18 18.21 -25.73 -6.60
C GLU A 18 17.48 -25.48 -7.91
N ASN A 19 16.86 -24.31 -7.98
CA ASN A 19 15.86 -23.87 -8.96
C ASN A 19 14.44 -24.36 -8.65
N ALA A 20 13.90 -23.93 -7.52
CA ALA A 20 12.53 -23.44 -7.56
C ALA A 20 12.52 -22.28 -8.57
N SER A 21 12.19 -22.58 -9.82
CA SER A 21 11.80 -21.58 -10.80
C SER A 21 10.83 -20.63 -10.11
N GLN A 22 11.25 -19.37 -9.98
CA GLN A 22 10.43 -18.27 -9.54
C GLN A 22 9.06 -18.43 -10.21
N VAL A 23 8.03 -18.72 -9.41
CA VAL A 23 6.67 -18.89 -9.93
C VAL A 23 6.33 -17.56 -10.58
N ASP A 24 6.28 -17.54 -11.91
CA ASP A 24 5.78 -16.38 -12.64
C ASP A 24 4.38 -16.10 -12.09
N GLY A 25 4.19 -14.89 -11.58
CA GLY A 25 2.96 -14.49 -10.90
C GLY A 25 1.81 -14.48 -11.90
N TYR A 26 1.05 -15.57 -11.97
CA TYR A 26 -0.12 -15.65 -12.85
C TYR A 26 -1.31 -14.89 -12.23
N ALA A 27 -2.24 -14.50 -13.09
CA ALA A 27 -3.48 -13.81 -12.73
C ALA A 27 -4.69 -14.63 -13.19
N THR A 28 -5.84 -14.44 -12.55
CA THR A 28 -7.12 -14.92 -13.06
C THR A 28 -7.91 -13.74 -13.63
N LEU A 29 -8.13 -13.75 -14.94
CA LEU A 29 -9.00 -12.81 -15.63
C LEU A 29 -10.45 -13.28 -15.53
N PHE A 30 -11.36 -12.37 -15.24
CA PHE A 30 -12.79 -12.61 -15.15
C PHE A 30 -13.54 -11.75 -16.16
N LEU A 31 -14.57 -12.32 -16.77
CA LEU A 31 -15.55 -11.60 -17.59
C LEU A 31 -16.96 -11.96 -17.16
N LYS A 32 -17.76 -10.96 -16.83
CA LYS A 32 -19.17 -11.10 -16.45
C LYS A 32 -20.06 -10.42 -17.47
N PHE A 33 -21.02 -11.15 -18.02
CA PHE A 33 -22.17 -10.53 -18.67
C PHE A 33 -23.14 -10.08 -17.58
N VAL A 34 -23.56 -8.81 -17.59
CA VAL A 34 -24.43 -8.24 -16.54
C VAL A 34 -25.87 -8.23 -17.03
N ASN A 35 -26.13 -7.56 -18.14
CA ASN A 35 -27.42 -7.57 -18.80
C ASN A 35 -27.26 -7.23 -20.29
N ILE A 36 -28.33 -7.47 -21.04
CA ILE A 36 -28.48 -7.03 -22.43
C ILE A 36 -29.92 -6.62 -22.68
N THR A 37 -30.12 -5.62 -23.54
CA THR A 37 -31.41 -5.19 -24.06
C THR A 37 -31.31 -4.95 -25.56
N VAL A 38 -32.29 -5.43 -26.31
CA VAL A 38 -32.44 -5.30 -27.75
C VAL A 38 -33.74 -4.53 -28.00
N SER A 39 -33.69 -3.40 -28.71
CA SER A 39 -34.92 -2.65 -29.03
C SER A 39 -35.66 -3.28 -30.21
N SER A 40 -36.92 -3.65 -30.01
CA SER A 40 -37.72 -4.54 -30.84
C SER A 40 -38.37 -3.90 -32.08
N SER A 41 -37.75 -2.90 -32.71
CA SER A 41 -38.45 -2.05 -33.70
C SER A 41 -38.15 -2.35 -35.18
N SER A 42 -37.49 -3.45 -35.53
CA SER A 42 -36.91 -3.57 -36.88
C SER A 42 -36.88 -4.95 -37.55
N GLY A 43 -37.52 -5.98 -37.00
CA GLY A 43 -37.61 -7.28 -37.67
C GLY A 43 -36.26 -7.98 -37.88
N HIS A 44 -35.27 -7.68 -37.03
CA HIS A 44 -33.93 -8.30 -37.06
C HIS A 44 -33.84 -9.61 -36.28
N CYS A 45 -34.89 -9.97 -35.54
CA CYS A 45 -35.00 -11.24 -34.87
C CYS A 45 -36.16 -12.00 -35.50
N ASN A 46 -35.88 -13.11 -36.18
CA ASN A 46 -36.83 -13.74 -37.10
C ASN A 46 -37.29 -15.11 -36.59
N SER A 47 -37.91 -15.15 -35.41
CA SER A 47 -38.49 -16.40 -34.92
C SER A 47 -39.83 -16.70 -35.60
N PHE A 48 -39.93 -17.86 -36.26
CA PHE A 48 -41.14 -18.40 -36.91
C PHE A 48 -42.34 -18.52 -35.95
N SER A 49 -42.08 -18.53 -34.63
CA SER A 49 -43.11 -18.74 -33.59
C SER A 49 -43.59 -17.45 -32.92
N ARG A 50 -42.75 -16.41 -32.86
CA ARG A 50 -43.03 -15.08 -32.29
C ARG A 50 -42.19 -14.01 -33.00
N PRO A 51 -42.71 -13.36 -34.05
CA PRO A 51 -42.03 -12.22 -34.64
C PRO A 51 -41.79 -11.17 -33.55
N ASP A 52 -40.61 -10.56 -33.55
CA ASP A 52 -40.12 -9.55 -32.60
C ASP A 52 -39.39 -10.04 -31.34
N TYR A 53 -39.22 -11.35 -31.12
CA TYR A 53 -38.41 -11.88 -30.01
C TYR A 53 -37.15 -12.59 -30.51
N CYS A 54 -36.02 -12.32 -29.86
CA CYS A 54 -34.71 -12.89 -30.20
C CYS A 54 -34.38 -14.13 -29.34
N ASP A 55 -33.71 -15.10 -29.96
CA ASP A 55 -33.10 -16.30 -29.40
C ASP A 55 -31.57 -16.09 -29.31
N LEU A 56 -31.14 -15.17 -28.45
CA LEU A 56 -29.78 -14.66 -28.46
C LEU A 56 -28.71 -15.68 -28.01
N TYR A 57 -27.57 -15.67 -28.69
CA TYR A 57 -26.34 -16.28 -28.21
C TYR A 57 -25.11 -15.43 -28.56
N PHE A 58 -24.02 -15.66 -27.84
CA PHE A 58 -22.80 -14.85 -27.93
C PHE A 58 -21.62 -15.67 -28.39
N LYS A 59 -20.73 -15.05 -29.18
CA LYS A 59 -19.35 -15.53 -29.39
C LYS A 59 -18.41 -14.51 -28.77
N LEU A 60 -17.56 -14.95 -27.86
CA LEU A 60 -16.60 -14.14 -27.12
C LEU A 60 -15.18 -14.53 -27.51
N CYS A 61 -14.39 -13.53 -27.84
CA CYS A 61 -12.97 -13.66 -28.13
C CYS A 61 -12.19 -12.61 -27.32
N ILE A 62 -11.22 -13.06 -26.53
CA ILE A 62 -10.28 -12.21 -25.79
C ILE A 62 -8.87 -12.61 -26.18
N GLY A 63 -8.03 -11.61 -26.48
CA GLY A 63 -6.61 -11.81 -26.73
C GLY A 63 -5.72 -10.70 -26.18
N ASP A 64 -4.41 -10.93 -26.22
CA ASP A 64 -3.36 -10.00 -25.76
C ASP A 64 -2.78 -9.13 -26.89
N GLN A 65 -3.09 -9.41 -28.16
CA GLN A 65 -2.59 -8.69 -29.33
C GLN A 65 -3.71 -8.30 -30.32
N LYS A 66 -3.47 -7.23 -31.10
CA LYS A 66 -4.39 -6.67 -32.11
C LYS A 66 -4.75 -7.63 -33.26
N SER A 67 -4.09 -8.78 -33.42
CA SER A 67 -4.27 -9.67 -34.57
C SER A 67 -4.80 -11.06 -34.18
N ARG A 68 -6.13 -11.17 -34.08
CA ARG A 68 -6.96 -12.38 -34.30
C ARG A 68 -6.64 -13.68 -33.53
N GLY A 69 -5.79 -13.66 -32.52
CA GLY A 69 -5.68 -14.78 -31.58
C GLY A 69 -6.68 -14.58 -30.45
N CYS A 70 -7.74 -15.38 -30.38
CA CYS A 70 -8.55 -15.52 -29.16
C CYS A 70 -7.77 -16.37 -28.12
N ASN A 71 -6.51 -16.00 -27.87
CA ASN A 71 -5.54 -16.81 -27.15
C ASN A 71 -5.76 -16.82 -25.64
N ILE A 72 -6.48 -15.83 -25.10
CA ILE A 72 -6.82 -15.78 -23.68
C ILE A 72 -8.14 -16.51 -23.43
N LEU A 73 -9.18 -16.17 -24.19
CA LEU A 73 -10.50 -16.78 -24.06
C LEU A 73 -11.19 -16.82 -25.42
N ASP A 74 -11.63 -18.01 -25.82
CA ASP A 74 -12.51 -18.22 -26.97
C ASP A 74 -13.69 -19.07 -26.49
N MET A 75 -14.91 -18.57 -26.68
CA MET A 75 -16.11 -19.23 -26.18
C MET A 75 -17.35 -18.84 -26.99
N ARG A 76 -18.29 -19.78 -27.09
CA ARG A 76 -19.65 -19.54 -27.58
C ARG A 76 -20.67 -19.96 -26.51
N THR A 77 -21.69 -19.13 -26.25
CA THR A 77 -22.78 -19.52 -25.34
C THR A 77 -23.78 -20.45 -26.02
N PRO A 78 -24.54 -21.25 -25.26
CA PRO A 78 -25.59 -22.10 -25.82
C PRO A 78 -26.67 -21.24 -26.49
N LYS A 79 -27.20 -21.73 -27.61
CA LYS A 79 -28.34 -21.12 -28.32
C LYS A 79 -29.64 -21.15 -27.50
N SER A 80 -29.72 -22.03 -26.50
CA SER A 80 -30.84 -22.19 -25.58
C SER A 80 -30.91 -21.12 -24.49
N SER A 81 -29.86 -20.31 -24.31
CA SER A 81 -29.70 -19.47 -23.12
C SER A 81 -30.79 -18.40 -22.97
N LEU A 82 -31.38 -17.95 -24.09
CA LEU A 82 -32.20 -16.73 -24.15
C LEU A 82 -33.38 -16.90 -25.13
N MET A 83 -34.11 -18.01 -25.04
CA MET A 83 -35.22 -18.25 -25.95
C MET A 83 -36.34 -17.21 -25.80
N ASN A 84 -36.69 -16.53 -26.89
CA ASN A 84 -37.75 -15.54 -27.02
C ASN A 84 -37.67 -14.36 -26.03
N GLN A 85 -36.51 -13.73 -25.86
CA GLN A 85 -36.32 -12.61 -24.93
C GLN A 85 -35.49 -11.47 -25.51
N ASN A 86 -36.00 -10.24 -25.41
CA ASN A 86 -35.30 -9.02 -25.87
C ASN A 86 -34.53 -8.31 -24.76
N SER A 87 -34.70 -8.72 -23.50
CA SER A 87 -33.88 -8.20 -22.41
C SER A 87 -33.61 -9.28 -21.37
N ILE A 88 -32.36 -9.37 -20.92
CA ILE A 88 -31.94 -10.34 -19.90
C ILE A 88 -31.02 -9.67 -18.90
N SER A 89 -31.24 -9.99 -17.62
CA SER A 89 -30.26 -9.79 -16.57
C SER A 89 -29.63 -11.15 -16.25
N PHE A 90 -28.32 -11.27 -16.45
CA PHE A 90 -27.61 -12.52 -16.24
C PHE A 90 -27.32 -12.73 -14.74
N GLY A 91 -27.63 -13.93 -14.26
CA GLY A 91 -27.28 -14.39 -12.91
C GLY A 91 -25.86 -14.96 -12.85
N ASP A 92 -25.64 -15.90 -11.94
CA ASP A 92 -24.34 -16.57 -11.77
C ASP A 92 -24.05 -17.62 -12.87
N LEU A 93 -25.05 -17.90 -13.72
CA LEU A 93 -24.98 -18.84 -14.84
C LEU A 93 -25.63 -18.25 -16.10
N ILE A 94 -25.11 -18.60 -17.26
CA ILE A 94 -25.71 -18.43 -18.59
C ILE A 94 -25.99 -19.83 -19.10
N ASP A 95 -27.22 -20.30 -18.90
CA ASP A 95 -27.58 -21.72 -19.02
C ASP A 95 -26.70 -22.56 -18.06
N TYR A 96 -25.79 -23.40 -18.57
CA TYR A 96 -24.83 -24.16 -17.78
C TYR A 96 -23.43 -23.52 -17.69
N ILE A 97 -23.22 -22.37 -18.34
CA ILE A 97 -21.92 -21.69 -18.34
C ILE A 97 -21.79 -20.77 -17.12
N PRO A 98 -20.70 -20.84 -16.33
CA PRO A 98 -20.44 -19.92 -15.23
C PRO A 98 -20.38 -18.45 -15.66
N ASN A 99 -20.96 -17.57 -14.85
CA ASN A 99 -20.90 -16.12 -15.02
C ASN A 99 -20.57 -15.46 -13.68
N PRO A 100 -19.32 -15.02 -13.45
CA PRO A 100 -18.31 -14.72 -14.46
C PRO A 100 -17.60 -15.94 -15.05
N LEU A 101 -17.23 -15.80 -16.32
CA LEU A 101 -16.21 -16.61 -16.97
C LEU A 101 -14.85 -16.28 -16.36
N SER A 102 -13.96 -17.27 -16.29
CA SER A 102 -12.61 -17.06 -15.78
C SER A 102 -11.54 -17.81 -16.56
N ARG A 103 -10.35 -17.20 -16.65
CA ARG A 103 -9.15 -17.77 -17.26
C ARG A 103 -7.90 -17.39 -16.48
N ILE A 104 -7.01 -18.36 -16.29
CA ILE A 104 -5.70 -18.15 -15.71
C ILE A 104 -4.75 -17.69 -16.83
N ILE A 105 -3.95 -16.66 -16.57
CA ILE A 105 -3.02 -16.04 -17.51
C ILE A 105 -1.68 -15.86 -16.81
N ASP A 106 -0.59 -16.36 -17.40
CA ASP A 106 0.75 -16.29 -16.81
C ASP A 106 1.33 -14.87 -16.81
N LYS A 107 1.02 -14.08 -17.85
CA LYS A 107 1.44 -12.69 -17.96
C LYS A 107 0.25 -11.81 -18.34
N LEU A 108 -0.18 -10.98 -17.40
CA LEU A 108 -1.34 -10.12 -17.59
C LEU A 108 -0.98 -8.92 -18.47
N PRO A 109 -1.58 -8.77 -19.67
CA PRO A 109 -1.30 -7.62 -20.52
C PRO A 109 -1.96 -6.36 -19.93
N SER A 110 -1.40 -5.18 -20.19
CA SER A 110 -1.97 -3.92 -19.70
C SER A 110 -3.31 -3.55 -20.36
N LYS A 111 -3.60 -4.15 -21.51
CA LYS A 111 -4.83 -3.96 -22.31
C LYS A 111 -5.19 -5.27 -22.99
N LEU A 112 -6.47 -5.45 -23.28
CA LEU A 112 -6.99 -6.62 -23.99
C LEU A 112 -7.54 -6.23 -25.36
N TYR A 113 -7.48 -7.18 -26.30
CA TYR A 113 -8.39 -7.21 -27.44
C TYR A 113 -9.64 -7.97 -27.00
N VAL A 114 -10.81 -7.32 -27.03
CA VAL A 114 -12.09 -7.95 -26.68
C VAL A 114 -13.02 -7.84 -27.88
N LYS A 115 -13.56 -8.98 -28.31
CA LYS A 115 -14.57 -9.07 -29.36
C LYS A 115 -15.77 -9.89 -28.86
N ILE A 116 -16.96 -9.31 -28.97
CA ILE A 116 -18.23 -9.96 -28.61
C ILE A 116 -19.14 -9.87 -29.83
N GLU A 117 -19.52 -11.01 -30.40
CA GLU A 117 -20.53 -11.10 -31.44
C GLU A 117 -21.86 -11.52 -30.81
N VAL A 118 -22.93 -10.80 -31.15
CA VAL A 118 -24.30 -11.11 -30.74
C VAL A 118 -25.05 -11.67 -31.93
N TRP A 119 -25.66 -12.83 -31.76
CA TRP A 119 -26.36 -13.56 -32.82
C TRP A 119 -27.75 -13.97 -32.35
N ASP A 120 -28.68 -14.03 -33.29
CA ASP A 120 -29.98 -14.67 -33.14
C ASP A 120 -29.90 -16.13 -33.62
N ALA A 121 -30.45 -17.08 -32.87
CA ALA A 121 -30.44 -18.48 -33.26
C ALA A 121 -31.73 -18.86 -33.97
N ASP A 122 -31.63 -19.34 -35.21
CA ASP A 122 -32.78 -19.85 -35.95
C ASP A 122 -32.88 -21.37 -35.81
N TYR A 123 -34.08 -21.83 -35.45
CA TYR A 123 -34.38 -23.26 -35.25
C TYR A 123 -35.11 -23.89 -36.45
N SER A 124 -35.39 -23.11 -37.49
CA SER A 124 -35.96 -23.58 -38.75
C SER A 124 -34.85 -24.11 -39.67
N PHE A 125 -35.06 -25.29 -40.29
CA PHE A 125 -34.07 -25.97 -41.13
C PHE A 125 -33.62 -25.19 -42.39
N SER A 126 -34.31 -24.11 -42.74
CA SER A 126 -34.03 -23.26 -43.91
C SER A 126 -33.30 -21.96 -43.58
N ASP A 127 -33.19 -21.60 -42.30
CA ASP A 127 -32.81 -20.25 -41.88
C ASP A 127 -31.43 -20.29 -41.20
N LEU A 128 -30.58 -19.31 -41.52
CA LEU A 128 -29.23 -19.19 -40.99
C LEU A 128 -29.26 -18.20 -39.83
N ASP A 129 -28.65 -18.56 -38.69
CA ASP A 129 -28.47 -17.67 -37.54
C ASP A 129 -28.15 -16.22 -37.95
N ASP A 130 -29.01 -15.27 -37.57
CA ASP A 130 -28.80 -13.87 -37.90
C ASP A 130 -27.68 -13.24 -37.05
N HIS A 131 -26.72 -12.61 -37.72
CA HIS A 131 -25.70 -11.80 -37.06
C HIS A 131 -26.30 -10.43 -36.71
N LEU A 132 -26.46 -10.13 -35.43
CA LEU A 132 -27.08 -8.88 -35.01
C LEU A 132 -26.06 -7.75 -34.94
N THR A 133 -24.95 -7.95 -34.23
CA THR A 133 -23.89 -6.95 -34.11
C THR A 133 -22.56 -7.53 -33.61
N THR A 134 -21.49 -6.77 -33.77
CA THR A 134 -20.16 -7.08 -33.24
C THR A 134 -19.60 -5.89 -32.48
N PHE A 135 -19.25 -6.11 -31.22
CA PHE A 135 -18.44 -5.19 -30.43
C PHE A 135 -16.96 -5.59 -30.51
N GLU A 136 -16.08 -4.64 -30.84
CA GLU A 136 -14.63 -4.82 -30.81
C GLU A 136 -13.94 -3.66 -30.09
N ASP A 137 -13.12 -3.96 -29.08
CA ASP A 137 -12.21 -3.01 -28.44
C ASP A 137 -10.79 -3.56 -28.47
N ASN A 138 -9.91 -2.90 -29.23
CA ASN A 138 -8.51 -3.28 -29.41
C ASN A 138 -7.59 -2.85 -28.25
N ALA A 139 -8.12 -2.14 -27.28
CA ALA A 139 -7.38 -1.51 -26.21
C ALA A 139 -8.19 -1.50 -24.90
N PHE A 140 -8.96 -2.55 -24.65
CA PHE A 140 -9.86 -2.65 -23.52
C PHE A 140 -9.06 -2.62 -22.21
N THR A 141 -9.32 -1.62 -21.37
CA THR A 141 -8.70 -1.48 -20.05
C THR A 141 -9.56 -2.15 -18.98
N PHE A 142 -8.92 -2.70 -17.96
CA PHE A 142 -9.58 -3.42 -16.88
C PHE A 142 -8.82 -3.17 -15.58
N THR A 143 -9.48 -3.43 -14.45
CA THR A 143 -8.88 -3.23 -13.12
C THR A 143 -8.26 -4.53 -12.64
N VAL A 144 -7.09 -4.42 -12.02
CA VAL A 144 -6.36 -5.55 -11.41
C VAL A 144 -6.45 -5.42 -9.91
N TYR A 145 -6.85 -6.50 -9.25
CA TYR A 145 -6.99 -6.60 -7.81
C TYR A 145 -5.99 -7.62 -7.25
N PRO A 146 -5.44 -7.39 -6.04
CA PRO A 146 -4.58 -8.38 -5.38
C PRO A 146 -5.36 -9.62 -4.95
N PHE A 147 -4.65 -10.71 -4.65
CA PHE A 147 -5.24 -11.90 -4.05
C PHE A 147 -5.74 -11.61 -2.63
N GLU A 148 -6.95 -12.08 -2.30
CA GLU A 148 -7.52 -11.93 -0.96
C GLU A 148 -7.39 -13.19 -0.11
N THR A 149 -6.84 -13.04 1.10
CA THR A 149 -6.95 -14.04 2.16
C THR A 149 -8.20 -13.73 2.98
N GLY A 150 -9.24 -14.55 2.85
CA GLY A 150 -10.54 -14.27 3.45
C GLY A 150 -10.51 -14.11 4.98
N ASP A 151 -10.96 -12.96 5.47
CA ASP A 151 -11.97 -12.90 6.53
C ASP A 151 -12.85 -11.63 6.33
N SER A 152 -14.15 -11.86 6.48
CA SER A 152 -15.31 -10.95 6.46
C SER A 152 -15.19 -9.47 6.02
N SER A 153 -15.97 -9.15 4.97
CA SER A 153 -16.86 -7.97 4.82
C SER A 153 -16.53 -6.80 3.86
N LEU A 154 -15.32 -6.66 3.30
CA LEU A 154 -15.04 -5.49 2.43
C LEU A 154 -14.72 -5.76 0.94
N PHE A 155 -14.23 -6.94 0.56
CA PHE A 155 -13.76 -7.16 -0.81
C PHE A 155 -13.96 -8.58 -1.37
N SER A 156 -15.09 -9.22 -1.06
CA SER A 156 -15.46 -10.49 -1.70
C SER A 156 -15.27 -10.47 -3.24
N PRO A 157 -14.78 -11.55 -3.87
CA PRO A 157 -14.68 -11.68 -5.34
C PRO A 157 -15.97 -11.35 -6.09
N TYR A 158 -17.11 -11.46 -5.40
CA TYR A 158 -18.45 -11.05 -5.83
C TYR A 158 -18.75 -9.54 -5.64
N ARG A 159 -17.75 -8.66 -5.45
CA ARG A 159 -17.92 -7.19 -5.44
C ARG A 159 -17.09 -6.47 -6.50
N TYR A 160 -16.18 -7.14 -7.18
CA TYR A 160 -15.31 -6.52 -8.18
C TYR A 160 -15.99 -6.23 -9.52
N HIS A 161 -17.23 -6.70 -9.70
CA HIS A 161 -18.07 -6.40 -10.87
C HIS A 161 -18.80 -5.05 -10.79
N LYS A 162 -18.48 -4.17 -9.84
CA LYS A 162 -19.16 -2.86 -9.72
C LYS A 162 -18.93 -1.93 -10.92
N ILE A 163 -17.86 -2.16 -11.69
CA ILE A 163 -17.54 -1.35 -12.87
C ILE A 163 -17.92 -2.15 -14.11
N SER A 164 -19.21 -2.17 -14.44
CA SER A 164 -19.68 -2.62 -15.74
C SER A 164 -19.55 -1.51 -16.76
N ARG A 165 -19.11 -1.83 -17.97
CA ARG A 165 -19.15 -0.92 -19.11
C ARG A 165 -20.40 -1.17 -19.92
N ASN A 166 -21.07 -0.08 -20.28
CA ASN A 166 -22.13 -0.11 -21.27
C ASN A 166 -21.50 -0.14 -22.67
N ILE A 167 -21.93 -1.11 -23.47
CA ILE A 167 -21.65 -1.24 -24.89
C ILE A 167 -22.97 -1.00 -25.62
N THR A 168 -23.04 0.09 -26.37
CA THR A 168 -24.19 0.39 -27.22
C THR A 168 -23.76 0.30 -28.69
N GLN A 169 -24.39 -0.60 -29.44
CA GLN A 169 -24.13 -0.77 -30.86
C GLN A 169 -25.48 -1.00 -31.55
N ASP A 170 -25.83 -0.15 -32.51
CA ASP A 170 -27.11 -0.17 -33.22
C ASP A 170 -28.31 -0.07 -32.25
N TYR A 171 -29.09 -1.14 -32.15
CA TYR A 171 -30.29 -1.29 -31.32
C TYR A 171 -30.06 -2.18 -30.08
N ILE A 172 -28.79 -2.51 -29.79
CA ILE A 172 -28.38 -3.37 -28.68
C ILE A 172 -27.61 -2.55 -27.64
N ASN A 173 -27.98 -2.73 -26.38
CA ASN A 173 -27.28 -2.20 -25.22
C ASN A 173 -26.92 -3.36 -24.30
N MET A 174 -25.62 -3.54 -24.03
CA MET A 174 -25.08 -4.64 -23.22
C MET A 174 -24.15 -4.10 -22.14
N TYR A 175 -24.29 -4.62 -20.92
CA TYR A 175 -23.37 -4.33 -19.84
C TYR A 175 -22.46 -5.53 -19.58
N VAL A 176 -21.15 -5.29 -19.64
CA VAL A 176 -20.12 -6.30 -19.33
C VAL A 176 -19.14 -5.77 -18.29
N ALA A 177 -18.63 -6.65 -17.43
CA ALA A 177 -17.58 -6.32 -16.48
C ALA A 177 -16.37 -7.23 -16.69
N VAL A 178 -15.18 -6.64 -16.73
CA VAL A 178 -13.91 -7.37 -16.87
C VAL A 178 -12.96 -6.89 -15.80
N TRP A 179 -12.34 -7.83 -15.07
CA TRP A 179 -11.34 -7.55 -14.06
C TRP A 179 -10.36 -8.71 -13.95
N ALA A 180 -9.19 -8.46 -13.38
CA ALA A 180 -8.23 -9.51 -13.07
C ALA A 180 -7.94 -9.54 -11.57
N VAL A 181 -7.62 -10.73 -11.07
CA VAL A 181 -7.17 -10.95 -9.70
C VAL A 181 -5.79 -11.63 -9.76
N CYS A 182 -4.78 -11.00 -9.18
CA CYS A 182 -3.47 -11.63 -9.06
C CYS A 182 -3.55 -12.88 -8.19
N ASN A 183 -2.69 -13.86 -8.44
CA ASN A 183 -2.61 -15.03 -7.57
C ASN A 183 -1.94 -14.69 -6.23
N ARG A 184 -2.05 -15.61 -5.26
CA ARG A 184 -1.48 -15.45 -3.93
C ARG A 184 0.01 -15.14 -3.99
N GLY A 185 0.37 -14.00 -3.40
CA GLY A 185 1.76 -13.54 -3.33
C GLY A 185 2.23 -12.77 -4.57
N SER A 186 1.33 -12.47 -5.51
CA SER A 186 1.62 -11.67 -6.71
C SER A 186 0.83 -10.36 -6.68
N TYR A 187 1.44 -9.28 -7.15
CA TYR A 187 0.94 -7.90 -7.02
C TYR A 187 1.38 -7.03 -8.20
N GLY A 188 0.90 -5.78 -8.20
CA GLY A 188 1.16 -4.81 -9.25
C GLY A 188 0.08 -4.87 -10.33
N SER A 189 0.17 -3.94 -11.28
CA SER A 189 -0.81 -3.80 -12.37
C SER A 189 -0.78 -4.95 -13.38
N ASP A 190 0.25 -5.78 -13.37
CA ASP A 190 0.45 -6.92 -14.26
C ASP A 190 0.71 -8.24 -13.50
N CYS A 191 0.56 -8.22 -12.17
CA CYS A 191 0.82 -9.35 -11.28
C CYS A 191 2.28 -9.88 -11.32
N SER A 192 3.23 -9.12 -11.86
CA SER A 192 4.62 -9.55 -11.98
C SER A 192 5.43 -9.45 -10.68
N VAL A 193 4.96 -8.67 -9.69
CA VAL A 193 5.68 -8.44 -8.45
C VAL A 193 5.33 -9.52 -7.43
N ASN A 194 6.31 -10.35 -7.09
CA ASN A 194 6.14 -11.40 -6.09
C ASN A 194 6.55 -10.92 -4.69
N CYS A 195 5.63 -11.03 -3.73
CA CYS A 195 5.87 -10.73 -2.33
C CYS A 195 5.11 -11.69 -1.42
N VAL A 196 5.81 -12.29 -0.46
CA VAL A 196 5.20 -13.07 0.60
C VAL A 196 5.66 -12.46 1.92
N PRO A 197 4.76 -12.03 2.83
CA PRO A 197 5.15 -11.42 4.09
C PRO A 197 6.05 -12.33 4.93
N GLN A 198 7.07 -11.77 5.57
CA GLN A 198 8.02 -12.51 6.41
C GLN A 198 8.23 -11.84 7.76
N LYS A 199 8.54 -12.65 8.79
CA LYS A 199 8.81 -12.17 10.16
C LYS A 199 10.04 -12.76 10.85
N ARG A 200 10.70 -13.76 10.26
CA ARG A 200 11.77 -14.54 10.93
C ARG A 200 13.16 -14.00 10.62
N VAL A 201 13.52 -13.98 9.34
CA VAL A 201 14.84 -13.53 8.85
C VAL A 201 14.73 -12.14 8.23
N ARG A 202 13.60 -11.89 7.59
CA ARG A 202 13.20 -10.59 7.04
C ARG A 202 11.89 -10.21 7.71
N HIS A 203 11.70 -8.93 7.94
CA HIS A 203 10.62 -8.39 8.76
C HIS A 203 9.82 -7.40 7.94
N TYR A 204 8.98 -7.90 7.04
CA TYR A 204 8.19 -7.06 6.14
C TYR A 204 6.81 -7.63 5.84
N GLY A 205 5.88 -6.72 5.56
CA GLY A 205 4.64 -7.01 4.84
C GLY A 205 4.75 -6.62 3.37
N CYS A 206 3.68 -6.87 2.62
CA CYS A 206 3.59 -6.55 1.20
C CYS A 206 2.55 -5.45 0.99
N ASP A 207 2.92 -4.34 0.35
CA ASP A 207 1.95 -3.34 -0.11
C ASP A 207 0.91 -4.04 -1.00
N ILE A 208 -0.37 -3.92 -0.65
CA ILE A 208 -1.45 -4.64 -1.34
C ILE A 208 -1.65 -4.17 -2.79
N SER A 209 -1.21 -2.96 -3.13
CA SER A 209 -1.33 -2.41 -4.49
C SER A 209 -0.12 -2.75 -5.35
N THR A 210 1.09 -2.64 -4.79
CA THR A 210 2.33 -2.69 -5.57
C THR A 210 3.15 -3.96 -5.35
N GLY A 211 2.95 -4.66 -4.24
CA GLY A 211 3.80 -5.78 -3.81
C GLY A 211 5.17 -5.37 -3.29
N THR A 212 5.43 -4.06 -3.16
CA THR A 212 6.68 -3.59 -2.57
C THR A 212 6.78 -4.04 -1.11
N LYS A 213 8.00 -4.37 -0.66
CA LYS A 213 8.25 -4.78 0.72
C LYS A 213 8.12 -3.56 1.62
N VAL A 214 7.27 -3.67 2.62
CA VAL A 214 7.06 -2.65 3.65
C VAL A 214 7.62 -3.19 4.95
N CYS A 215 8.71 -2.61 5.44
CA CYS A 215 9.34 -3.09 6.66
C CYS A 215 8.41 -2.96 7.86
N ILE A 216 8.41 -3.98 8.71
CA ILE A 216 7.78 -3.93 10.03
C ILE A 216 8.47 -2.80 10.84
N PRO A 217 7.71 -1.95 11.55
CA PRO A 217 8.26 -0.95 12.47
C PRO A 217 9.44 -1.48 13.29
N GLY A 218 10.57 -0.78 13.21
CA GLY A 218 11.83 -1.21 13.81
C GLY A 218 12.80 -1.93 12.90
N TRP A 219 12.43 -2.14 11.65
CA TRP A 219 13.28 -2.74 10.63
C TRP A 219 13.45 -1.80 9.45
N PHE A 220 14.63 -1.85 8.81
CA PHE A 220 14.95 -1.02 7.65
C PHE A 220 15.84 -1.77 6.64
N GLY A 221 16.07 -1.10 5.51
CA GLY A 221 16.85 -1.60 4.37
C GLY A 221 15.98 -2.37 3.38
N ASP A 222 16.52 -2.61 2.19
CA ASP A 222 15.77 -3.18 1.05
C ASP A 222 15.18 -4.56 1.32
N GLU A 223 15.78 -5.31 2.25
CA GLU A 223 15.34 -6.64 2.67
C GLU A 223 14.71 -6.67 4.07
N CYS A 224 14.55 -5.51 4.73
CA CYS A 224 13.97 -5.38 6.07
C CYS A 224 14.57 -6.36 7.08
N ASN A 225 15.89 -6.54 7.03
CA ASN A 225 16.65 -7.47 7.87
C ASN A 225 17.63 -6.76 8.80
N LYS A 226 17.57 -5.44 8.87
CA LYS A 226 18.40 -4.60 9.76
C LYS A 226 17.51 -3.84 10.72
N VAL A 227 17.96 -3.67 11.95
CA VAL A 227 17.23 -2.94 13.00
C VAL A 227 17.30 -1.44 12.75
N ASP A 228 16.14 -0.78 12.70
CA ASP A 228 16.03 0.67 12.59
C ASP A 228 16.23 1.33 13.96
N HIS A 229 17.49 1.67 14.24
CA HIS A 229 17.86 2.31 15.49
C HIS A 229 17.36 3.75 15.55
N CYS A 230 17.36 4.46 14.42
CA CYS A 230 16.92 5.85 14.35
C CYS A 230 15.41 6.00 14.53
N GLY A 231 14.63 5.09 13.93
CA GLY A 231 13.17 5.14 13.94
C GLY A 231 12.54 4.71 15.27
N ILE A 232 13.15 3.77 15.99
CA ILE A 232 12.60 3.28 17.28
C ILE A 232 13.19 3.99 18.49
N LEU A 233 14.51 4.22 18.51
CA LEU A 233 15.19 4.66 19.74
C LEU A 233 15.33 6.18 19.82
N THR A 234 15.07 6.91 18.72
CA THR A 234 15.37 8.36 18.58
C THR A 234 16.67 8.76 19.30
N PRO A 235 17.79 8.09 19.01
CA PRO A 235 18.90 8.01 19.94
C PRO A 235 19.79 9.25 19.96
N CYS A 236 19.51 10.22 19.09
CA CYS A 236 20.20 11.51 19.09
C CYS A 236 19.34 12.55 19.84
N GLY A 237 20.00 13.44 20.55
CA GLY A 237 19.42 14.61 21.19
C GLY A 237 18.80 15.56 20.15
N PRO A 238 18.11 16.61 20.64
CA PRO A 238 17.21 17.42 19.83
C PRO A 238 17.88 18.10 18.63
N MET A 239 19.19 18.36 18.71
CA MET A 239 20.00 18.99 17.65
C MET A 239 20.92 18.00 16.91
N GLY A 240 20.66 16.69 17.05
CA GLY A 240 21.38 15.63 16.35
C GLY A 240 20.60 15.06 15.18
N THR A 241 21.28 14.77 14.06
CA THR A 241 20.70 14.00 12.96
C THR A 241 21.14 12.54 13.09
N CYS A 242 20.17 11.63 13.21
CA CYS A 242 20.43 10.19 13.29
C CYS A 242 20.55 9.58 11.90
N THR A 243 21.58 8.76 11.70
CA THR A 243 21.74 7.93 10.49
C THR A 243 21.96 6.48 10.89
N ASN A 244 21.12 5.57 10.39
CA ASN A 244 21.34 4.14 10.58
C ASN A 244 22.63 3.72 9.85
N THR A 245 23.37 2.81 10.46
CA THR A 245 24.56 2.18 9.89
C THR A 245 24.36 0.67 9.82
N HIS A 246 25.32 -0.06 9.25
CA HIS A 246 25.22 -1.52 9.19
C HIS A 246 25.22 -2.19 10.57
N VAL A 247 25.88 -1.57 11.56
CA VAL A 247 26.11 -2.12 12.91
C VAL A 247 25.36 -1.35 14.00
N GLY A 248 24.55 -0.35 13.66
CA GLY A 248 23.90 0.53 14.64
C GLY A 248 23.42 1.84 14.03
N TYR A 249 23.86 2.95 14.63
CA TYR A 249 23.55 4.31 14.19
C TYR A 249 24.71 5.26 14.52
N THR A 250 24.68 6.44 13.90
CA THR A 250 25.56 7.56 14.23
C THR A 250 24.74 8.85 14.35
N CYS A 251 25.16 9.73 15.26
CA CYS A 251 24.55 11.05 15.45
C CYS A 251 25.49 12.13 14.90
N SER A 252 25.00 12.95 13.98
CA SER A 252 25.69 14.16 13.52
C SER A 252 25.13 15.38 14.26
N CYS A 253 25.95 16.04 15.06
CA CYS A 253 25.51 17.17 15.88
C CYS A 253 25.47 18.48 15.10
N LYS A 254 24.46 19.32 15.35
CA LYS A 254 24.33 20.67 14.80
C LYS A 254 24.53 21.71 15.90
N HIS A 255 24.77 22.96 15.50
CA HIS A 255 24.88 24.12 16.41
C HIS A 255 25.86 23.90 17.58
N ASN A 256 26.99 23.24 17.30
CA ASN A 256 28.04 22.93 18.27
C ASN A 256 27.60 22.07 19.48
N PHE A 257 26.50 21.33 19.36
CA PHE A 257 26.18 20.27 20.32
C PHE A 257 27.26 19.19 20.31
N THR A 258 27.50 18.61 21.48
CA THR A 258 28.56 17.62 21.69
C THR A 258 28.04 16.35 22.37
N GLY A 259 28.95 15.41 22.61
CA GLY A 259 28.64 14.07 23.10
C GLY A 259 28.21 13.10 21.99
N PRO A 260 28.29 11.78 22.25
CA PRO A 260 28.00 10.74 21.25
C PRO A 260 26.55 10.74 20.76
N HIS A 261 25.64 11.33 21.54
CA HIS A 261 24.22 11.46 21.20
C HIS A 261 23.83 12.89 20.83
N CYS A 262 24.73 13.88 20.79
CA CYS A 262 24.35 15.28 20.60
C CYS A 262 23.35 15.80 21.65
N SER A 263 23.48 15.31 22.90
CA SER A 263 22.61 15.67 24.02
C SER A 263 23.21 16.77 24.89
N GLU A 264 24.48 17.14 24.66
CA GLU A 264 25.18 18.16 25.43
C GLU A 264 25.11 19.50 24.66
N PRO A 265 24.20 20.41 25.06
CA PRO A 265 24.19 21.74 24.47
C PRO A 265 25.47 22.48 24.85
N PRO A 266 26.00 23.33 23.97
CA PRO A 266 27.01 24.30 24.35
C PRO A 266 26.30 25.43 25.10
N ASN A 267 25.67 25.17 26.26
CA ASN A 267 24.97 26.22 27.01
C ASN A 267 26.00 27.25 27.48
N GLN A 268 26.00 28.40 26.81
CA GLN A 268 26.99 29.46 26.97
C GLN A 268 26.43 30.65 27.76
N CYS A 269 25.11 30.66 28.04
CA CYS A 269 24.45 31.77 28.69
C CYS A 269 24.40 31.60 30.21
N SER A 270 24.45 32.71 30.94
CA SER A 270 24.10 32.71 32.37
C SER A 270 22.58 32.65 32.56
N PRO A 271 22.06 32.20 33.72
CA PRO A 271 20.62 32.17 33.99
C PRO A 271 19.91 33.53 33.86
N LEU A 272 20.65 34.64 33.97
CA LEU A 272 20.11 36.01 33.81
C LEU A 272 20.00 36.44 32.34
N GLN A 273 20.58 35.67 31.41
CA GLN A 273 20.62 35.94 29.97
C GLN A 273 19.82 34.92 29.15
N ASP A 274 19.34 33.85 29.79
CA ASP A 274 18.58 32.79 29.14
C ASP A 274 17.08 33.15 29.13
N PHE A 275 16.62 33.63 27.98
CA PHE A 275 15.21 33.93 27.72
C PHE A 275 14.53 32.85 26.87
N CYS A 276 15.24 31.75 26.54
CA CYS A 276 14.72 30.73 25.64
C CYS A 276 13.63 29.89 26.33
N GLN A 277 12.43 29.82 25.76
CA GLN A 277 11.33 29.02 26.32
C GLN A 277 11.42 27.55 25.90
N ASN A 278 11.46 27.28 24.59
CA ASN A 278 11.55 25.93 24.02
C ASN A 278 12.84 25.79 23.18
N GLY A 279 13.98 26.08 23.77
CA GLY A 279 15.25 26.12 23.06
C GLY A 279 16.45 26.12 23.98
N PHE A 280 17.62 26.33 23.38
CA PHE A 280 18.89 26.44 24.07
C PHE A 280 19.50 27.82 23.82
N CYS A 281 20.02 28.46 24.88
CA CYS A 281 20.66 29.77 24.77
C CYS A 281 22.14 29.64 24.41
N LEU A 282 22.54 30.33 23.34
CA LEU A 282 23.91 30.42 22.82
C LEU A 282 24.36 31.88 22.71
N LEU A 283 25.67 32.08 22.59
CA LEU A 283 26.28 33.40 22.45
C LEU A 283 26.81 33.63 21.03
N LYS A 284 26.42 34.74 20.40
CA LYS A 284 26.97 35.18 19.11
C LYS A 284 28.07 36.21 19.34
N TYR A 285 29.27 35.92 18.83
CA TYR A 285 30.45 36.80 18.94
C TYR A 285 30.72 37.61 17.67
N LEU A 286 29.88 37.48 16.63
CA LEU A 286 30.02 38.16 15.35
C LEU A 286 28.73 38.92 15.00
N ASP A 287 28.83 40.11 14.43
CA ASP A 287 27.68 40.82 13.86
C ASP A 287 27.22 40.23 12.52
N GLU A 288 26.31 40.89 11.80
CA GLU A 288 25.84 40.44 10.48
C GLU A 288 26.89 40.62 9.37
N GLU A 289 27.91 41.45 9.60
CA GLU A 289 29.02 41.70 8.68
C GLU A 289 30.29 40.91 9.05
N ASN A 290 30.14 39.87 9.89
CA ASN A 290 31.24 39.04 10.41
C ASN A 290 32.30 39.81 11.23
N ARG A 291 31.96 40.94 11.85
CA ARG A 291 32.87 41.67 12.74
C ARG A 291 32.78 41.14 14.16
N SER A 292 33.91 40.99 14.85
CA SER A 292 33.94 40.56 16.26
C SER A 292 33.27 41.59 17.17
N LEU A 293 32.38 41.08 18.02
CA LEU A 293 31.68 41.83 19.06
C LEU A 293 32.46 41.73 20.38
N SER A 294 32.64 42.88 21.05
CA SER A 294 33.24 42.95 22.39
C SER A 294 32.32 42.38 23.48
N ASN A 295 31.01 42.47 23.29
CA ASN A 295 29.99 41.85 24.14
C ASN A 295 29.17 40.84 23.32
N PRO A 296 29.17 39.55 23.67
CA PRO A 296 28.40 38.56 22.93
C PRO A 296 26.89 38.76 23.11
N ILE A 297 26.13 38.51 22.05
CA ILE A 297 24.67 38.66 22.04
C ILE A 297 24.04 37.29 22.27
N PRO A 298 23.17 37.12 23.28
CA PRO A 298 22.45 35.86 23.48
C PRO A 298 21.41 35.67 22.38
N TYR A 299 21.31 34.44 21.88
CA TYR A 299 20.28 34.03 20.93
C TYR A 299 19.83 32.59 21.21
N CYS A 300 18.61 32.25 20.78
CA CYS A 300 18.06 30.92 20.98
C CYS A 300 18.20 30.04 19.74
N VAL A 301 18.54 28.77 19.98
CA VAL A 301 18.35 27.69 19.02
C VAL A 301 17.13 26.90 19.48
N CYS A 302 16.06 26.97 18.70
CA CYS A 302 14.80 26.32 19.05
C CYS A 302 14.86 24.81 18.86
N ILE A 303 14.25 24.08 19.79
CA ILE A 303 14.03 22.64 19.58
C ILE A 303 13.03 22.44 18.42
N PRO A 304 13.02 21.26 17.77
CA PRO A 304 12.07 20.99 16.70
C PRO A 304 10.62 21.22 17.16
N GLY A 305 9.80 21.86 16.32
CA GLY A 305 8.40 22.22 16.63
C GLY A 305 8.21 23.66 17.14
N PHE A 306 9.31 24.40 17.40
CA PHE A 306 9.23 25.78 17.89
C PHE A 306 10.03 26.76 17.03
N THR A 307 9.58 28.01 17.03
CA THR A 307 10.19 29.14 16.32
C THR A 307 10.02 30.43 17.13
N GLY A 308 10.44 31.56 16.56
CA GLY A 308 10.48 32.86 17.24
C GLY A 308 11.87 33.20 17.75
N LYS A 309 12.05 34.44 18.20
CA LYS A 309 13.35 34.95 18.66
C LYS A 309 13.82 34.23 19.92
N TRP A 310 12.87 33.84 20.76
CA TRP A 310 13.07 33.22 22.06
C TRP A 310 12.44 31.81 22.14
N CYS A 311 12.12 31.22 20.98
CA CYS A 311 11.46 29.91 20.86
C CYS A 311 10.10 29.85 21.58
N GLU A 312 9.39 30.97 21.56
CA GLU A 312 8.09 31.18 22.19
C GLU A 312 6.91 30.80 21.31
N LEU A 313 7.13 30.66 20.00
CA LEU A 313 6.08 30.40 19.02
C LEU A 313 6.04 28.92 18.65
N ASP A 314 4.86 28.34 18.73
CA ASP A 314 4.55 27.01 18.23
C ASP A 314 4.53 27.00 16.70
N ILE A 315 5.11 25.99 16.06
CA ILE A 315 5.03 25.81 14.62
C ILE A 315 3.75 25.06 14.29
N ASP A 316 2.89 25.62 13.44
CA ASP A 316 1.77 24.87 12.89
C ASP A 316 2.25 23.94 11.76
N GLU A 317 2.53 22.66 12.07
CA GLU A 317 2.98 21.71 11.04
C GLU A 317 1.89 21.33 10.05
N CYS A 318 0.62 21.51 10.40
CA CYS A 318 -0.51 21.21 9.52
C CYS A 318 -0.71 22.27 8.43
N SER A 319 -0.21 23.49 8.65
CA SER A 319 -0.17 24.56 7.65
C SER A 319 0.96 24.41 6.62
N LEU A 320 1.84 23.40 6.78
CA LEU A 320 2.99 23.12 5.89
C LEU A 320 2.68 22.14 4.73
N LYS A 321 1.41 21.76 4.53
CA LYS A 321 1.03 20.73 3.55
C LYS A 321 1.62 21.00 2.14
N PRO A 322 2.15 19.98 1.45
CA PRO A 322 2.51 20.10 0.05
C PRO A 322 1.24 20.36 -0.77
N ASN A 323 1.24 21.43 -1.57
CA ASN A 323 0.16 21.66 -2.53
C ASN A 323 0.12 20.51 -3.54
N ASN A 324 -1.03 20.28 -4.19
CA ASN A 324 -1.28 19.24 -5.21
C ASN A 324 -0.27 19.21 -6.39
N ASN A 325 0.66 20.17 -6.47
CA ASN A 325 1.71 20.25 -7.49
C ASN A 325 3.08 19.71 -7.01
N GLY A 326 3.15 19.01 -5.86
CA GLY A 326 4.38 18.36 -5.40
C GLY A 326 5.50 19.33 -4.95
N SER A 327 5.22 20.62 -4.83
CA SER A 327 6.15 21.56 -4.22
C SER A 327 6.08 21.46 -2.70
N ASN A 328 7.11 20.86 -2.10
CA ASN A 328 7.36 21.00 -0.67
C ASN A 328 7.55 22.48 -0.38
N LYS A 329 6.65 23.08 0.39
CA LYS A 329 6.86 24.42 0.96
C LYS A 329 7.87 24.25 2.10
N SER A 330 9.15 24.04 1.77
CA SER A 330 10.22 24.12 2.74
C SER A 330 10.29 25.56 3.20
N ILE A 331 9.69 25.88 4.35
CA ILE A 331 9.98 27.16 4.99
C ILE A 331 11.47 27.12 5.33
N ASN A 332 12.18 28.17 4.93
CA ASN A 332 13.61 28.34 5.14
C ASN A 332 13.85 28.68 6.62
N ILE A 333 13.55 27.74 7.50
CA ILE A 333 13.95 27.73 8.90
C ILE A 333 15.21 26.85 8.93
N ASN A 334 16.23 27.19 9.71
CA ASN A 334 17.48 26.41 9.84
C ASN A 334 17.27 24.96 10.36
N HIS A 335 16.03 24.49 10.45
CA HIS A 335 15.59 23.16 10.77
C HIS A 335 14.90 22.54 9.54
N HIS A 336 15.44 21.42 9.04
CA HIS A 336 14.86 20.67 7.92
C HIS A 336 13.58 19.98 8.41
N ILE A 337 12.44 20.69 8.44
CA ILE A 337 11.15 20.10 8.77
C ILE A 337 10.73 19.24 7.58
N THR A 338 11.05 17.95 7.65
CA THR A 338 10.54 16.96 6.70
C THR A 338 9.02 16.89 6.83
N SER A 339 8.35 17.18 5.70
CA SER A 339 6.92 17.01 5.36
C SER A 339 5.97 16.55 6.47
N SER A 340 4.86 17.29 6.59
CA SER A 340 3.66 17.01 7.41
C SER A 340 3.07 15.60 7.15
N CYS A 341 1.83 15.36 7.59
CA CYS A 341 1.10 14.15 7.22
C CYS A 341 1.00 13.94 5.70
N SER A 342 0.94 12.69 5.26
CA SER A 342 0.74 12.28 3.86
C SER A 342 -0.57 12.81 3.25
N VAL A 343 -0.67 12.85 1.92
CA VAL A 343 -1.79 13.49 1.18
C VAL A 343 -3.16 12.94 1.57
N ASN A 344 -3.27 11.64 1.88
CA ASN A 344 -4.52 10.97 2.26
C ASN A 344 -4.73 10.92 3.79
N SER A 345 -4.54 12.06 4.47
CA SER A 345 -4.69 12.13 5.92
C SER A 345 -5.17 13.48 6.43
N MET A 346 -5.81 13.47 7.60
CA MET A 346 -6.12 14.68 8.37
C MET A 346 -4.97 14.96 9.35
N CYS A 347 -4.69 16.24 9.58
CA CYS A 347 -3.61 16.70 10.45
C CYS A 347 -4.22 17.54 11.57
N GLU A 348 -3.78 17.31 12.81
CA GLU A 348 -4.10 18.11 13.99
C GLU A 348 -2.80 18.66 14.57
N ASN A 349 -2.71 19.98 14.66
CA ASN A 349 -1.57 20.68 15.25
C ASN A 349 -1.67 20.58 16.78
N LEU A 350 -0.55 20.29 17.43
CA LEU A 350 -0.40 20.21 18.88
C LEU A 350 0.74 21.14 19.31
N TYR A 351 0.85 21.43 20.59
CA TYR A 351 1.95 22.25 21.08
C TYR A 351 3.29 21.49 20.97
N GLY A 352 4.18 22.00 20.12
CA GLY A 352 5.51 21.48 19.82
C GLY A 352 5.54 20.26 18.89
N ASN A 353 4.41 19.84 18.33
CA ASN A 353 4.31 18.67 17.46
C ASN A 353 2.94 18.60 16.74
N PHE A 354 2.69 17.55 15.97
CA PHE A 354 1.40 17.30 15.32
C PHE A 354 1.03 15.82 15.34
N ARG A 355 -0.21 15.53 14.97
CA ARG A 355 -0.68 14.15 14.78
C ARG A 355 -1.46 13.98 13.48
N CYS A 356 -1.35 12.78 12.91
CA CYS A 356 -2.01 12.42 11.67
C CYS A 356 -3.10 11.38 11.89
N PHE A 357 -4.23 11.56 11.21
CA PHE A 357 -5.31 10.58 11.12
C PHE A 357 -5.32 10.02 9.71
N CYS A 358 -4.95 8.74 9.60
CA CYS A 358 -4.78 8.09 8.30
C CYS A 358 -6.11 7.65 7.73
N GLN A 359 -6.30 7.87 6.43
CA GLN A 359 -7.47 7.40 5.69
C GLN A 359 -7.08 6.21 4.79
N ASN A 360 -8.09 5.50 4.28
CA ASN A 360 -7.91 4.42 3.29
C ASN A 360 -6.88 3.36 3.72
N GLN A 361 -6.86 2.98 5.01
CA GLN A 361 -5.97 1.96 5.58
C GLN A 361 -4.47 2.28 5.53
N TRP A 362 -4.09 3.52 5.20
CA TRP A 362 -2.73 3.97 5.40
C TRP A 362 -2.39 3.94 6.89
N THR A 363 -1.13 3.69 7.22
CA THR A 363 -0.65 3.59 8.60
C THR A 363 0.68 4.34 8.79
N GLY A 364 1.22 4.28 10.00
CA GLY A 364 2.44 4.99 10.39
C GLY A 364 2.18 6.40 10.96
N LEU A 365 3.18 6.96 11.63
CA LEU A 365 3.09 8.25 12.35
C LEU A 365 2.63 9.41 11.45
N ARG A 366 3.03 9.35 10.18
CA ARG A 366 2.77 10.38 9.17
C ARG A 366 1.86 9.88 8.05
N CYS A 367 1.20 8.74 8.24
CA CYS A 367 0.37 8.08 7.23
C CYS A 367 1.14 7.80 5.92
N ASN A 368 2.41 7.44 6.04
CA ASN A 368 3.33 7.17 4.94
C ASN A 368 3.52 5.66 4.67
N THR A 369 2.92 4.80 5.50
CA THR A 369 2.94 3.35 5.29
C THR A 369 1.68 2.97 4.51
N PRO A 370 1.80 2.41 3.29
CA PRO A 370 0.64 2.06 2.48
C PRO A 370 -0.15 0.91 3.11
N PRO A 371 -1.39 0.68 2.66
CA PRO A 371 -2.14 -0.52 3.02
C PRO A 371 -1.31 -1.77 2.73
N THR A 372 -1.05 -2.56 3.78
CA THR A 372 -0.02 -3.62 3.75
C THR A 372 -0.61 -4.92 4.28
N LEU A 373 -0.39 -6.01 3.55
CA LEU A 373 -0.62 -7.36 4.04
C LEU A 373 0.57 -7.76 4.92
N TRP A 374 0.31 -7.93 6.21
CA TRP A 374 1.33 -8.29 7.20
C TRP A 374 1.44 -9.82 7.41
N PRO A 375 2.58 -10.32 7.93
CA PRO A 375 2.73 -11.73 8.28
C PRO A 375 1.74 -12.16 9.37
N ASP A 376 1.39 -13.44 9.38
CA ASP A 376 0.48 -14.00 10.38
C ASP A 376 0.93 -13.67 11.82
N HIS A 377 -0.05 -13.27 12.64
CA HIS A 377 0.10 -12.83 14.02
C HIS A 377 0.86 -11.51 14.21
N TYR A 378 1.27 -10.82 13.14
CA TYR A 378 1.68 -9.42 13.22
C TYR A 378 0.44 -8.54 13.10
N LYS A 379 0.05 -7.88 14.19
CA LYS A 379 -0.95 -6.82 14.17
C LYS A 379 -0.22 -5.50 14.41
N PRO A 380 -0.18 -4.58 13.44
CA PRO A 380 0.36 -3.25 13.71
C PRO A 380 -0.40 -2.68 14.92
N VAL A 381 0.32 -2.14 15.90
CA VAL A 381 -0.28 -1.61 17.12
C VAL A 381 -1.17 -0.44 16.76
N VAL A 382 -2.47 -0.72 16.76
CA VAL A 382 -3.53 0.25 16.54
C VAL A 382 -4.33 0.38 17.84
N ASN A 383 -4.73 1.59 18.21
CA ASN A 383 -5.65 1.87 19.31
C ASN A 383 -7.00 1.20 19.03
N SER A 384 -7.90 1.25 20.01
CA SER A 384 -9.25 0.65 19.95
C SER A 384 -10.10 1.06 18.74
N ASN A 385 -9.67 2.06 17.97
CA ASN A 385 -10.35 2.58 16.78
C ASN A 385 -9.59 2.28 15.47
N GLY A 386 -8.55 1.45 15.49
CA GLY A 386 -7.80 1.07 14.28
C GLY A 386 -6.78 2.11 13.79
N LEU A 387 -6.46 3.12 14.59
CA LEU A 387 -5.41 4.12 14.30
C LEU A 387 -4.13 3.77 15.08
N PRO A 388 -2.90 4.11 14.65
CA PRO A 388 -1.69 3.84 15.44
C PRO A 388 -1.84 4.28 16.91
N ASP A 389 -1.63 3.38 17.87
CA ASP A 389 -1.83 3.68 19.30
C ASP A 389 -0.69 4.52 19.86
N PHE A 390 -0.94 5.81 20.05
CA PHE A 390 0.00 6.74 20.70
C PHE A 390 -0.21 6.87 22.21
N ILE A 391 -1.20 6.19 22.80
CA ILE A 391 -1.50 6.35 24.23
C ILE A 391 -0.48 5.59 25.09
N ASN A 392 0.17 4.55 24.53
CA ASN A 392 1.13 3.72 25.25
C ASN A 392 2.61 4.08 25.03
N PHE A 393 2.93 5.14 24.27
CA PHE A 393 4.16 5.89 24.52
C PHE A 393 3.96 6.74 25.78
N LYS A 394 3.73 6.07 26.92
CA LYS A 394 3.91 6.70 28.23
C LYS A 394 5.31 7.31 28.21
N ARG A 395 5.40 8.61 28.51
CA ARG A 395 6.60 9.18 29.12
C ARG A 395 7.01 8.20 30.22
N ILE A 396 8.08 7.43 30.01
CA ILE A 396 8.60 6.55 31.04
C ILE A 396 9.14 7.47 32.11
N ASN A 397 8.31 7.72 33.13
CA ASN A 397 8.74 8.33 34.36
C ASN A 397 9.63 7.32 35.06
N LEU A 398 10.85 7.72 35.44
CA LEU A 398 11.94 6.82 35.88
C LEU A 398 11.68 6.08 37.21
N SER A 399 10.48 6.11 37.77
CA SER A 399 10.21 5.72 39.15
C SER A 399 9.59 4.33 39.35
N THR A 400 9.29 3.53 38.32
CA THR A 400 8.52 2.26 38.51
C THR A 400 9.09 0.98 37.89
N VAL A 401 10.38 0.89 37.50
CA VAL A 401 10.96 -0.40 37.10
C VAL A 401 11.69 -1.04 38.27
N SER A 402 10.96 -1.84 39.06
CA SER A 402 11.55 -2.84 39.95
C SER A 402 12.11 -4.00 39.10
N LEU A 403 13.37 -4.34 39.35
CA LEU A 403 14.11 -5.42 38.71
C LEU A 403 13.56 -6.78 39.19
N GLU A 404 12.96 -7.56 38.30
CA GLU A 404 12.89 -9.02 38.45
C GLU A 404 13.74 -9.67 37.35
N ASN A 405 14.68 -10.50 37.80
CA ASN A 405 15.65 -11.22 37.01
C ASN A 405 15.00 -12.41 36.30
N ASN A 406 15.06 -12.44 34.97
CA ASN A 406 15.20 -13.70 34.23
C ASN A 406 15.97 -13.46 32.93
N SER A 407 17.03 -14.25 32.77
CA SER A 407 17.97 -14.25 31.66
C SER A 407 17.35 -14.94 30.45
N ASP A 408 17.11 -14.17 29.38
CA ASP A 408 17.27 -14.57 27.96
C ASP A 408 16.75 -13.51 26.94
N ASP A 409 16.43 -12.28 27.36
CA ASP A 409 15.92 -11.22 26.45
C ASP A 409 16.67 -9.88 26.60
N LEU A 410 17.98 -9.90 26.36
CA LEU A 410 18.93 -8.88 26.82
C LEU A 410 19.48 -7.97 25.71
N ILE A 411 18.64 -7.38 24.85
CA ILE A 411 19.08 -6.31 23.90
C ILE A 411 18.16 -5.07 23.86
N VAL A 412 17.07 -4.98 24.65
CA VAL A 412 16.16 -3.79 24.60
C VAL A 412 16.11 -2.98 25.91
N ARG A 413 17.09 -3.10 26.81
CA ARG A 413 17.08 -2.34 28.07
C ARG A 413 18.39 -1.61 28.33
N LYS A 414 18.48 -0.38 27.79
CA LYS A 414 19.15 0.80 28.39
C LYS A 414 19.30 1.90 27.34
N VAL A 415 18.34 2.85 27.26
CA VAL A 415 18.65 4.26 26.99
C VAL A 415 17.56 5.09 27.69
N ILE A 416 17.97 5.86 28.69
CA ILE A 416 17.15 6.78 29.48
C ILE A 416 17.16 8.14 28.78
N PHE A 417 15.98 8.72 28.50
CA PHE A 417 15.85 10.11 28.09
C PHE A 417 15.79 11.04 29.31
N ILE A 418 16.69 12.02 29.37
CA ILE A 418 16.66 13.11 30.34
C ILE A 418 15.92 14.29 29.70
N PHE A 419 14.73 14.61 30.20
CA PHE A 419 14.14 15.94 30.11
C PHE A 419 13.60 16.31 31.49
N LYS A 420 14.09 17.42 32.06
CA LYS A 420 13.64 17.97 33.34
C LYS A 420 12.15 18.32 33.28
N THR A 421 11.40 17.82 34.26
CA THR A 421 10.08 18.30 34.66
C THR A 421 10.18 19.74 35.17
N PHE A 422 9.37 20.65 34.63
CA PHE A 422 8.93 21.84 35.35
C PHE A 422 7.54 21.55 35.92
N ASP A 423 7.49 21.35 37.24
CA ASP A 423 6.25 21.30 37.99
C ASP A 423 5.60 22.70 37.97
N PHE A 424 4.41 22.82 37.37
CA PHE A 424 3.49 23.89 37.75
C PHE A 424 2.65 23.38 38.92
N ILE A 425 3.08 23.76 40.12
CA ILE A 425 2.26 23.76 41.33
C ILE A 425 1.13 24.76 41.08
N VAL A 426 -0.09 24.26 40.90
CA VAL A 426 -1.29 25.07 41.16
C VAL A 426 -1.56 24.98 42.65
N SER A 427 -1.11 25.99 43.40
CA SER A 427 -1.57 26.21 44.77
C SER A 427 -2.68 27.26 44.77
N THR A 428 -3.80 26.85 45.38
CA THR A 428 -4.98 27.60 45.86
C THR A 428 -5.86 28.28 44.83
#